data_AF-A0A133UPG2-F1
#
_entry.id   AF-A0A133UPG2-F1
#
_cell.length_a   1.000
_cell.length_b   1.000
_cell.length_c   1.000
_cell.angle_alpha   90.00
_cell.angle_beta   90.00
_cell.angle_gamma   90.00
#
_symmetry.space_group_name_H-M   'P 1'
#
loop_
_entity.id
_entity.type
_entity.pdbx_description
1 polymer ?
#
loop_
_entity_poly.entity_id
_entity_poly.type
_entity_poly.pdbx_seq_one_letter_code
_entity_poly.pdbx_strand_id
1 'polypeptide(L)'
;MYLAQKEVHGNKYWYLEESERTEKGSRTKFSLYLGKPERIYDLVEKPLQRLVLSTHTFGTTAAMLHAVEELGLEEILSEEMSLEERVDMTPAQRLLMILGARYERPASKLDTVADWY
;
A
#
# COMPACT_ATOMS: atom_id res chain seq x y z
N MET A 1 -1.13 15.18 24.94
CA MET A 1 -2.30 14.61 24.24
C MET A 1 -3.53 14.69 25.12
N TYR A 2 -4.72 14.74 24.55
CA TYR A 2 -6.01 14.76 25.27
C TYR A 2 -7.10 14.08 24.43
N LEU A 3 -8.19 13.65 25.09
CA LEU A 3 -9.38 13.13 24.42
C LEU A 3 -10.30 14.27 24.03
N ALA A 4 -10.68 14.31 22.75
CA ALA A 4 -11.64 15.26 22.21
C ALA A 4 -12.88 14.52 21.69
N GLN A 5 -14.07 15.09 21.94
CA GLN A 5 -15.31 14.60 21.35
C GLN A 5 -15.70 15.48 20.16
N LYS A 6 -15.97 14.85 19.00
CA LYS A 6 -16.41 15.53 17.78
C LYS A 6 -17.72 14.94 17.31
N GLU A 7 -18.57 15.78 16.74
CA GLU A 7 -19.82 15.37 16.13
C GLU A 7 -19.64 15.25 14.61
N VAL A 8 -19.97 14.09 14.06
CA VAL A 8 -19.89 13.78 12.62
C VAL A 8 -21.22 13.16 12.22
N HIS A 9 -21.98 13.83 11.33
CA HIS A 9 -23.31 13.40 10.89
C HIS A 9 -24.25 13.05 12.07
N GLY A 10 -24.34 13.91 13.09
CA GLY A 10 -25.22 13.72 14.26
C GLY A 10 -24.75 12.65 15.24
N ASN A 11 -23.59 12.02 15.00
CA ASN A 11 -23.02 11.00 15.88
C ASN A 11 -21.78 11.55 16.59
N LYS A 12 -21.65 11.25 17.88
CA LYS A 12 -20.51 11.67 18.69
C LYS A 12 -19.42 10.62 18.69
N TYR A 13 -18.19 11.05 18.40
CA TYR A 13 -17.01 10.21 18.36
C TYR A 13 -15.85 10.81 19.12
N TRP A 14 -15.00 9.95 19.64
CA TRP A 14 -13.80 10.32 20.38
C TRP A 14 -12.56 10.28 19.49
N TYR A 15 -11.67 11.22 19.74
CA TYR A 15 -10.38 11.39 19.09
C TYR A 15 -9.28 11.55 20.14
N LEU A 16 -8.10 11.01 19.89
CA LEU A 16 -6.88 11.34 20.63
C LEU A 16 -6.16 12.46 19.88
N GLU A 17 -6.02 13.61 20.52
CA GLU A 17 -5.42 14.78 19.88
C GLU A 17 -4.16 15.25 20.60
N GLU A 18 -3.24 15.82 19.84
CA GLU A 18 -2.11 16.59 20.34
C GLU A 18 -2.17 17.98 19.72
N SER A 19 -2.01 19.00 20.55
CA SER A 19 -1.95 20.38 20.10
C SER A 19 -0.56 20.94 20.37
N GLU A 20 -0.04 21.68 19.39
CA GLU A 20 1.19 22.43 19.49
C GLU A 20 0.91 23.93 19.50
N ARG A 21 1.81 24.70 20.09
CA ARG A 21 1.73 26.16 20.08
C ARG A 21 2.62 26.70 18.98
N THR A 22 2.00 27.35 18.00
CA THR A 22 2.68 28.01 16.89
C THR A 22 2.63 29.53 17.09
N GLU A 23 3.37 30.30 16.28
CA GLU A 23 3.30 31.76 16.25
C GLU A 23 1.87 32.28 15.98
N LYS A 24 1.03 31.47 15.30
CA LYS A 24 -0.36 31.78 14.98
C LYS A 24 -1.37 31.27 16.03
N GLY A 25 -0.90 30.79 17.17
CA GLY A 25 -1.72 30.22 18.25
C GLY A 25 -1.64 28.69 18.34
N SER A 26 -2.52 28.11 19.15
CA SER A 26 -2.59 26.65 19.33
C SER A 26 -3.21 25.99 18.09
N ARG A 27 -2.55 24.96 17.56
CA ARG A 27 -3.00 24.18 16.43
C ARG A 27 -2.92 22.69 16.75
N THR A 28 -3.86 21.91 16.23
CA THR A 28 -3.82 20.44 16.32
C THR A 28 -2.68 19.92 15.47
N LYS A 29 -1.67 19.33 16.11
CA LYS A 29 -0.53 18.66 15.49
C LYS A 29 -0.90 17.24 15.03
N PHE A 30 -1.73 16.57 15.83
CA PHE A 30 -2.10 15.17 15.64
C PHE A 30 -3.55 14.95 16.05
N SER A 31 -4.28 14.12 15.30
CA SER A 31 -5.65 13.71 15.63
C SER A 31 -5.87 12.28 15.14
N LEU A 32 -6.15 11.36 16.06
CA LEU A 32 -6.43 9.96 15.78
C LEU A 32 -7.86 9.62 16.17
N TYR A 33 -8.64 9.08 15.23
CA TYR A 33 -10.00 8.61 15.49
C TYR A 33 -10.00 7.34 16.37
N LEU A 34 -10.65 7.42 17.52
CA LEU A 34 -10.83 6.29 18.42
C LEU A 34 -12.22 5.63 18.28
N GLY A 35 -13.21 6.40 17.85
CA GLY A 35 -14.59 5.95 17.63
C GLY A 35 -15.51 6.15 18.83
N LYS A 36 -16.48 5.25 19.00
CA LYS A 36 -17.46 5.33 20.11
C LYS A 36 -16.85 4.83 21.43
N PRO A 37 -17.41 5.18 22.60
CA PRO A 37 -16.91 4.71 23.90
C PRO A 37 -16.73 3.20 23.98
N GLU A 38 -17.64 2.42 23.40
CA GLU A 38 -17.59 0.95 23.40
C GLU A 38 -16.35 0.45 22.65
N ARG A 39 -16.00 1.11 21.53
CA ARG A 39 -14.79 0.80 20.77
C ARG A 39 -13.53 1.09 21.57
N ILE A 40 -13.51 2.19 22.33
CA ILE A 40 -12.39 2.53 23.21
C ILE A 40 -12.25 1.49 24.33
N TYR A 41 -13.35 1.13 24.99
CA TYR A 41 -13.37 0.10 26.02
C TYR A 41 -12.75 -1.22 25.50
N ASP A 42 -13.19 -1.68 24.33
CA ASP A 42 -12.65 -2.89 23.73
C ASP A 42 -11.16 -2.76 23.35
N LEU A 43 -10.71 -1.59 22.88
CA LEU A 43 -9.30 -1.34 22.56
C LEU A 43 -8.40 -1.41 23.80
N VAL A 44 -8.92 -0.99 24.96
CA VAL A 44 -8.17 -0.97 26.24
C VAL A 44 -8.22 -2.34 26.91
N GLU A 45 -9.39 -2.94 27.03
CA GLU A 45 -9.60 -4.17 27.81
C GLU A 45 -9.33 -5.44 27.01
N LYS A 46 -9.46 -5.39 25.68
CA LYS A 46 -9.38 -6.58 24.80
C LYS A 46 -8.47 -6.32 23.59
N PRO A 47 -7.23 -5.82 23.79
CA PRO A 47 -6.36 -5.39 22.69
C PRO A 47 -6.07 -6.51 21.68
N LEU A 48 -6.04 -7.77 22.13
CA LEU A 48 -5.74 -8.93 21.30
C LEU A 48 -6.97 -9.57 20.62
N GLN A 49 -8.20 -9.31 21.10
CA GLN A 49 -9.40 -9.95 20.52
C GLN A 49 -9.83 -9.33 19.18
N ARG A 50 -9.29 -8.16 18.83
CA ARG A 50 -9.55 -7.46 17.56
C ARG A 50 -8.38 -7.46 16.61
N LEU A 51 -7.28 -8.12 16.95
CA LEU A 51 -6.14 -8.25 16.05
C LEU A 51 -6.52 -9.21 14.92
N VAL A 52 -7.10 -8.67 13.84
CA VAL A 52 -7.28 -9.42 12.60
C VAL A 52 -5.91 -9.45 11.92
N LEU A 53 -5.17 -10.53 12.17
CA LEU A 53 -3.95 -10.84 11.45
C LEU A 53 -4.35 -11.23 10.03
N SER A 54 -4.30 -10.27 9.11
CA SER A 54 -4.47 -10.54 7.67
C SER A 54 -3.09 -10.64 7.03
N THR A 55 -2.67 -11.86 6.71
CA THR A 55 -1.47 -12.12 5.92
C THR A 55 -1.87 -12.08 4.45
N HIS A 56 -1.49 -11.03 3.74
CA HIS A 56 -1.64 -10.97 2.28
C HIS A 56 -0.32 -11.41 1.65
N THR A 57 -0.37 -12.39 0.75
CA THR A 57 0.77 -12.77 -0.10
C THR A 57 1.07 -11.65 -1.09
N PHE A 58 1.71 -10.59 -0.61
CA PHE A 58 2.43 -9.61 -1.44
C PHE A 58 3.89 -10.07 -1.69
N GLY A 59 4.30 -11.19 -1.09
CA GLY A 59 5.70 -11.55 -0.91
C GLY A 59 6.45 -11.88 -2.21
N THR A 60 5.85 -12.63 -3.14
CA THR A 60 6.64 -13.16 -4.26
C THR A 60 6.75 -12.18 -5.42
N THR A 61 5.66 -11.53 -5.81
CA THR A 61 5.67 -10.48 -6.83
C THR A 61 6.54 -9.30 -6.37
N ALA A 62 6.41 -8.86 -5.12
CA ALA A 62 7.25 -7.79 -4.58
C ALA A 62 8.72 -8.22 -4.44
N ALA A 63 9.01 -9.45 -4.03
CA ALA A 63 10.39 -9.96 -3.99
C ALA A 63 11.01 -10.06 -5.38
N MET A 64 10.21 -10.43 -6.39
CA MET A 64 10.67 -10.48 -7.77
C MET A 64 10.94 -9.08 -8.32
N LEU A 65 10.03 -8.12 -8.12
CA LEU A 65 10.23 -6.72 -8.50
C LEU A 65 11.45 -6.12 -7.79
N HIS A 66 11.62 -6.40 -6.50
CA HIS A 66 12.80 -5.96 -5.75
C HIS A 66 14.11 -6.58 -6.29
N ALA A 67 14.12 -7.86 -6.65
CA ALA A 67 15.29 -8.49 -7.25
C ALA A 67 15.60 -7.93 -8.65
N VAL A 68 14.57 -7.57 -9.42
CA VAL A 68 14.72 -6.90 -10.73
C VAL A 68 15.37 -5.53 -10.57
N GLU A 69 14.94 -4.75 -9.58
CA GLU A 69 15.53 -3.46 -9.22
C GLU A 69 16.98 -3.61 -8.72
N GLU A 70 17.25 -4.56 -7.81
CA GLU A 70 18.59 -4.79 -7.24
C GLU A 70 19.61 -5.19 -8.32
N LEU A 71 19.17 -5.97 -9.32
CA LEU A 71 20.02 -6.41 -10.42
C LEU A 71 20.17 -5.38 -11.54
N GLY A 72 19.43 -4.26 -11.52
CA GLY A 72 19.36 -3.32 -12.64
C GLY A 72 18.91 -3.99 -13.93
N LEU A 73 18.04 -5.00 -13.81
CA LEU A 73 17.75 -5.91 -14.93
C LEU A 73 16.94 -5.20 -16.03
N GLU A 74 16.12 -4.22 -15.68
CA GLU A 74 15.37 -3.43 -16.66
C GLU A 74 16.30 -2.61 -17.55
N GLU A 75 17.32 -1.98 -16.97
CA GLU A 75 18.31 -1.18 -17.69
C GLU A 75 19.15 -2.05 -18.61
N ILE A 76 19.67 -3.18 -18.10
CA ILE A 76 20.45 -4.15 -18.88
C ILE A 76 19.64 -4.67 -20.09
N LEU A 77 18.38 -5.03 -19.87
CA LEU A 77 17.51 -5.52 -20.94
C LEU A 77 17.13 -4.40 -21.93
N SER A 78 16.99 -3.17 -21.46
CA SER A 78 16.65 -2.01 -22.30
C SER A 78 17.82 -1.56 -23.18
N GLU A 79 19.06 -1.75 -22.71
CA GLU A 79 20.28 -1.47 -23.49
C GLU A 79 20.47 -2.47 -24.64
N GLU A 80 20.14 -3.74 -24.42
CA GLU A 80 20.26 -4.83 -25.39
C GLU A 80 19.08 -4.94 -26.36
N MET A 81 17.97 -4.25 -26.07
CA MET A 81 16.73 -4.31 -26.86
C MET A 81 16.36 -2.92 -27.39
N SER A 82 16.81 -2.58 -28.60
CA SER A 82 16.41 -1.33 -29.25
C SER A 82 14.91 -1.33 -29.57
N LEU A 83 14.24 -0.21 -29.27
CA LEU A 83 12.85 0.03 -29.66
C LEU A 83 12.82 1.02 -30.83
N GLU A 84 12.68 0.51 -32.04
CA GLU A 84 12.01 1.26 -33.09
C GLU A 84 10.49 1.04 -32.95
N GLU A 85 9.80 2.15 -32.74
CA GLU A 85 8.34 2.31 -32.75
C GLU A 85 7.56 1.98 -31.46
N ARG A 86 6.60 2.87 -31.21
CA ARG A 86 5.82 3.08 -29.98
C ARG A 86 5.22 1.81 -29.39
N VAL A 87 5.52 1.56 -28.12
CA VAL A 87 4.76 0.66 -27.25
C VAL A 87 4.61 1.36 -25.90
N ASP A 88 3.43 1.33 -25.30
CA ASP A 88 3.14 1.92 -23.97
C ASP A 88 3.95 1.26 -22.83
N MET A 89 4.75 0.23 -23.14
CA MET A 89 5.61 -0.54 -22.25
C MET A 89 6.87 -1.00 -22.99
N THR A 90 8.04 -0.91 -22.36
CA THR A 90 9.30 -1.35 -22.97
C THR A 90 9.36 -2.89 -23.12
N PRO A 91 10.15 -3.44 -24.06
CA PRO A 91 10.35 -4.88 -24.19
C PRO A 91 10.87 -5.52 -22.90
N ALA A 92 11.71 -4.80 -22.16
CA ALA A 92 12.19 -5.19 -20.83
C ALA A 92 11.01 -5.34 -19.85
N GLN A 93 10.19 -4.31 -19.70
CA GLN A 93 9.00 -4.34 -18.84
C GLN A 93 8.02 -5.46 -19.23
N ARG A 94 7.82 -5.68 -20.53
CA ARG A 94 6.97 -6.77 -21.03
C ARG A 94 7.53 -8.16 -20.69
N LEU A 95 8.84 -8.33 -20.78
CA LEU A 95 9.52 -9.58 -20.38
C LEU A 95 9.37 -9.83 -18.89
N LEU A 96 9.59 -8.80 -18.06
CA LEU A 96 9.43 -8.88 -16.61
C LEU A 96 8.00 -9.29 -16.22
N MET A 97 7.00 -8.70 -16.86
CA MET A 97 5.59 -9.05 -16.67
C MET A 97 5.28 -10.51 -17.04
N ILE A 98 5.81 -10.99 -18.17
CA ILE A 98 5.65 -12.40 -18.59
C ILE A 98 6.31 -13.35 -17.59
N LEU A 99 7.49 -13.01 -17.08
CA LEU A 99 8.19 -13.81 -16.08
C LEU A 99 7.40 -13.88 -14.77
N GLY A 100 6.86 -12.74 -14.31
CA GLY A 100 6.03 -12.69 -13.09
C GLY A 100 4.76 -13.51 -13.22
N ALA A 101 4.03 -13.33 -14.32
CA ALA A 101 2.80 -14.08 -14.57
C ALA A 101 3.06 -15.60 -14.68
N ARG A 102 4.17 -16.02 -15.30
CA ARG A 102 4.56 -17.43 -15.42
C ARG A 102 5.02 -18.06 -14.11
N TYR A 103 5.60 -17.26 -13.24
CA TYR A 103 5.99 -17.70 -11.91
C TYR A 103 4.74 -18.01 -11.07
N GLU A 104 3.71 -17.16 -11.15
CA GLU A 104 2.49 -17.33 -10.36
C GLU A 104 1.54 -18.40 -10.91
N ARG A 105 1.44 -18.53 -12.23
CA ARG A 105 0.59 -19.52 -12.90
C ARG A 105 1.14 -19.91 -14.27
N PRO A 106 0.72 -21.06 -14.85
CA PRO A 106 1.05 -21.38 -16.23
C PRO A 106 0.40 -20.38 -17.22
N ALA A 107 1.10 -19.29 -17.55
CA ALA A 107 0.62 -18.21 -18.41
C ALA A 107 1.29 -18.23 -19.79
N SER A 108 0.48 -18.07 -20.85
CA SER A 108 0.98 -17.86 -22.21
C SER A 108 1.37 -16.39 -22.43
N LYS A 109 2.22 -16.10 -23.42
CA LYS A 109 2.64 -14.71 -23.70
C LYS A 109 1.46 -13.78 -24.02
N LEU A 110 0.40 -14.31 -24.62
CA LEU A 110 -0.82 -13.55 -24.97
C LEU A 110 -1.74 -13.39 -23.76
N ASP A 111 -1.81 -14.42 -22.93
CA ASP A 111 -2.64 -14.46 -21.71
C ASP A 111 -2.16 -13.43 -20.67
N THR A 112 -0.84 -13.26 -20.51
CA THR A 112 -0.28 -12.23 -19.63
C THR A 112 -0.61 -10.80 -20.05
N VAL A 113 -0.71 -10.54 -21.36
CA VAL A 113 -1.00 -9.19 -21.88
C VAL A 113 -2.48 -8.86 -21.78
N ALA A 114 -3.36 -9.86 -21.79
CA ALA A 114 -4.82 -9.66 -21.77
C ALA A 114 -5.43 -9.59 -20.36
N ASP A 115 -4.83 -10.25 -19.37
CA ASP A 115 -5.40 -10.32 -18.00
C ASP A 115 -4.82 -9.27 -17.03
N TRP A 116 -3.62 -8.74 -17.29
CA TRP A 116 -2.96 -7.76 -16.41
C TRP A 116 -2.99 -6.32 -16.96
N TYR A 117 -3.54 -6.10 -18.16
CA TYR A 117 -3.68 -4.79 -18.83
C TYR A 117 -5.14 -4.55 -19.20
#